data_AF-A0A328NV55-F1
#
_entry.id   AF-A0A328NV55-F1
#
_cell.length_a   1.000
_cell.length_b   1.000
_cell.length_c   1.000
_cell.angle_alpha   90.00
_cell.angle_beta   90.00
_cell.angle_gamma   90.00
#
_symmetry.space_group_name_H-M   'P 1'
#
loop_
_entity.id
_entity.type
_entity.pdbx_description
1 polymer ?
#
loop_
_entity_poly.entity_id
_entity_poly.type
_entity_poly.pdbx_seq_one_letter_code
_entity_poly.pdbx_strand_id
1 'polypeptide(L)'
;MTSPSPTWPEIAARLRDTVARCDRDTDLELSAGPRGIRLLVRRQVVRVICPGHDEARLAALGWHRPTGDEGWWYEAARTPEQVERLSVFVTRTAAEVLTDEPGALSCRALPPAARPGPAASLAAPPGPGASPAARPGPGVLSIDRPAPVEAIQVEAAPAGAAPVEAEPAVVAQLAAAVGRRDLPGYLGALAGATVCVPLAGEPTPDADFPWTVVGDATGAPLLPVFTSPGALAAFTGDGVPFVALPCAELFEDWPDPSWGLAVDPGSPRAVALAAPALAALLTANVPTA
;
A
#
# COMPACT_ATOMS: atom_id res chain seq x y z
N MET A 1 -11.46 -16.63 42.48
CA MET A 1 -12.39 -16.27 41.39
C MET A 1 -11.53 -15.91 40.19
N THR A 2 -11.35 -16.83 39.26
CA THR A 2 -10.57 -16.61 38.04
C THR A 2 -11.38 -15.68 37.15
N SER A 3 -10.86 -14.50 36.81
CA SER A 3 -11.53 -13.60 35.87
C SER A 3 -11.85 -14.36 34.58
N PRO A 4 -13.04 -14.18 33.98
CA PRO A 4 -13.35 -14.81 32.71
C PRO A 4 -12.28 -14.41 31.68
N SER A 5 -11.85 -15.37 30.87
CA SER A 5 -10.91 -15.10 29.79
C SER A 5 -11.56 -14.13 28.80
N PRO A 6 -10.83 -13.11 28.33
CA PRO A 6 -11.38 -12.14 27.39
C PRO A 6 -11.78 -12.84 26.09
N THR A 7 -12.86 -12.41 25.47
CA THR A 7 -13.30 -12.87 24.15
C THR A 7 -12.66 -12.03 23.04
N TRP A 8 -12.61 -12.58 21.83
CA TRP A 8 -12.07 -11.87 20.66
C TRP A 8 -12.74 -10.49 20.40
N PRO A 9 -14.08 -10.35 20.47
CA PRO A 9 -14.73 -9.05 20.34
C PRO A 9 -14.32 -8.05 21.44
N GLU A 10 -14.12 -8.51 22.68
CA GLU A 10 -13.65 -7.66 23.78
C GLU A 10 -12.21 -7.20 23.57
N ILE A 11 -11.35 -8.04 23.01
CA ILE A 11 -9.98 -7.67 22.63
C ILE A 11 -9.99 -6.61 21.52
N ALA A 12 -10.83 -6.78 20.49
CA ALA A 12 -10.98 -5.80 19.43
C ALA A 12 -11.49 -4.45 19.95
N ALA A 13 -12.49 -4.45 20.83
CA ALA A 13 -13.00 -3.23 21.45
C ALA A 13 -11.94 -2.53 22.31
N ARG A 14 -11.19 -3.29 23.12
CA ARG A 14 -10.09 -2.74 23.93
C ARG A 14 -8.98 -2.15 23.05
N LEU A 15 -8.59 -2.85 21.98
CA LEU A 15 -7.58 -2.37 21.04
C LEU A 15 -8.00 -1.05 20.38
N ARG A 16 -9.25 -0.97 19.92
CA ARG A 16 -9.86 0.24 19.36
C ARG A 16 -9.77 1.40 20.34
N ASP A 17 -10.22 1.18 21.58
CA ASP A 17 -10.23 2.22 22.60
C ASP A 17 -8.81 2.65 22.99
N THR A 18 -7.84 1.74 22.97
CA THR A 18 -6.43 2.06 23.21
C THR A 18 -5.87 2.92 22.08
N VAL A 19 -6.05 2.52 20.81
CA VAL A 19 -5.58 3.28 19.65
C VAL A 19 -6.26 4.65 19.55
N ALA A 20 -7.55 4.74 19.88
CA ALA A 20 -8.29 6.00 19.92
C ALA A 20 -7.78 6.95 21.01
N ARG A 21 -7.36 6.41 22.17
CA ARG A 21 -6.82 7.20 23.30
C ARG A 21 -5.35 7.61 23.16
N CYS A 22 -4.64 7.15 22.13
CA CYS A 22 -3.23 7.52 21.91
C CYS A 22 -3.07 8.98 21.45
N ASP A 23 -2.82 9.92 22.36
CA ASP A 23 -2.64 11.34 21.96
C ASP A 23 -1.25 11.65 21.38
N ARG A 24 -0.33 10.67 21.39
CA ARG A 24 1.04 10.77 20.86
C ARG A 24 1.40 9.54 20.03
N ASP A 25 2.42 9.67 19.21
CA ASP A 25 3.00 8.55 18.48
C ASP A 25 3.39 7.45 19.48
N THR A 26 2.75 6.29 19.35
CA THR A 26 2.84 5.19 20.29
C THR A 26 2.99 3.91 19.50
N ASP A 27 3.97 3.08 19.86
CA ASP A 27 4.09 1.75 19.30
C ASP A 27 3.38 0.79 20.25
N LEU A 28 2.49 -0.06 19.75
CA LEU A 28 1.84 -1.12 20.50
C LEU A 28 2.33 -2.46 19.95
N GLU A 29 2.43 -3.47 20.80
CA GLU A 29 2.71 -4.83 20.39
C GLU A 29 1.67 -5.76 20.98
N LEU A 30 1.01 -6.51 20.10
CA LEU A 30 0.15 -7.63 20.43
C LEU A 30 0.96 -8.90 20.26
N SER A 31 1.25 -9.59 21.36
CA SER A 31 2.10 -10.79 21.35
C SER A 31 1.40 -11.96 22.01
N ALA A 32 1.60 -13.15 21.43
CA ALA A 32 1.31 -14.43 22.05
C ALA A 32 2.57 -15.29 21.99
N GLY A 33 3.23 -15.48 23.14
CA GLY A 33 4.53 -16.17 23.22
C GLY A 33 5.60 -15.48 22.36
N PRO A 34 6.28 -16.20 21.43
CA PRO A 34 7.34 -15.63 20.58
C PRO A 34 6.80 -14.89 19.34
N ARG A 35 5.48 -14.96 19.07
CA ARG A 35 4.86 -14.33 17.91
C ARG A 35 4.25 -12.99 18.31
N GLY A 36 4.35 -11.99 17.45
CA GLY A 36 3.78 -10.69 17.77
C GLY A 36 3.54 -9.80 16.56
N ILE A 37 2.48 -9.00 16.64
CA ILE A 37 2.10 -7.98 15.67
C ILE A 37 2.37 -6.61 16.30
N ARG A 38 3.01 -5.72 15.56
CA ARG A 38 3.31 -4.36 16.02
C ARG A 38 2.38 -3.35 15.35
N LEU A 39 1.83 -2.42 16.11
CA LEU A 39 1.02 -1.31 15.64
C LEU A 39 1.77 -0.03 15.92
N LEU A 40 2.20 0.64 14.86
CA LEU A 40 2.81 1.96 14.87
C LEU A 40 1.67 2.98 14.80
N VAL A 41 1.15 3.39 15.96
CA VAL A 41 0.12 4.43 16.05
C VAL A 41 0.80 5.77 15.84
N ARG A 42 0.47 6.45 14.76
CA ARG A 42 0.93 7.81 14.43
C ARG A 42 -0.24 8.76 14.47
N ARG A 43 0.05 10.07 14.44
CA ARG A 43 -0.97 11.12 14.52
C ARG A 43 -2.14 10.94 13.54
N GLN A 44 -1.87 10.54 12.29
CA GLN A 44 -2.87 10.45 11.22
C GLN A 44 -3.11 9.02 10.70
N VAL A 45 -2.19 8.09 10.96
CA VAL A 45 -2.23 6.73 10.43
C VAL A 45 -1.82 5.73 11.50
N VAL A 46 -2.29 4.50 11.36
CA VAL A 46 -1.83 3.37 12.15
C VAL A 46 -1.31 2.33 11.20
N ARG A 47 0.00 2.11 11.22
CA ARG A 47 0.66 1.07 10.42
C ARG A 47 0.85 -0.17 11.29
N VAL A 48 0.40 -1.31 10.82
CA VAL A 48 0.53 -2.59 11.49
C VAL A 48 1.55 -3.43 10.74
N ILE A 49 2.44 -4.08 11.48
CA ILE A 49 3.49 -4.94 10.95
C ILE A 49 3.37 -6.30 11.62
N CYS A 50 3.19 -7.34 10.81
CA CYS A 50 3.23 -8.73 11.21
C CYS A 50 4.48 -9.38 10.61
N PRO A 51 5.33 -10.03 11.42
CA PRO A 51 6.33 -10.94 10.89
C PRO A 51 5.63 -12.05 10.08
N GLY A 52 6.29 -12.57 9.04
CA GLY A 52 5.75 -13.62 8.15
C GLY A 52 5.56 -14.99 8.83
N HIS A 53 4.82 -15.05 9.94
CA HIS A 53 4.56 -16.26 10.71
C HIS A 53 3.73 -17.28 9.92
N ASP A 54 2.76 -16.80 9.13
CA ASP A 54 1.96 -17.60 8.19
C ASP A 54 1.60 -16.73 6.98
N GLU A 55 2.49 -16.71 5.99
CA GLU A 55 2.39 -15.84 4.82
C GLU A 55 1.14 -16.11 3.96
N ALA A 56 0.73 -17.38 3.84
CA ALA A 56 -0.46 -17.74 3.07
C ALA A 56 -1.73 -17.18 3.72
N ARG A 57 -1.81 -17.26 5.05
CA ARG A 57 -2.95 -16.74 5.82
C ARG A 57 -2.96 -15.22 5.87
N LEU A 58 -1.79 -14.59 5.97
CA LEU A 58 -1.65 -13.12 5.89
C LEU A 58 -2.08 -12.59 4.52
N ALA A 59 -1.67 -13.25 3.43
CA ALA A 59 -2.14 -12.91 2.08
C ALA A 59 -3.67 -13.03 1.96
N ALA A 60 -4.24 -14.12 2.45
CA ALA A 60 -5.68 -14.36 2.41
C ALA A 60 -6.49 -13.36 3.26
N LEU A 61 -5.89 -12.84 4.34
CA LEU A 61 -6.51 -11.82 5.19
C LEU A 61 -6.44 -10.41 4.58
N GLY A 62 -5.64 -10.19 3.53
CA GLY A 62 -5.49 -8.88 2.88
C GLY A 62 -4.32 -8.05 3.40
N TRP A 63 -3.30 -8.68 3.98
CA TRP A 63 -2.06 -7.99 4.34
C TRP A 63 -1.23 -7.68 3.08
N HIS A 64 -0.54 -6.54 3.10
CA HIS A 64 0.38 -6.14 2.04
C HIS A 64 1.66 -6.97 2.17
N ARG A 65 2.13 -7.47 1.03
CA ARG A 65 3.36 -8.27 0.98
C ARG A 65 4.56 -7.41 1.36
N PRO A 66 5.53 -7.98 2.08
CA PRO A 66 6.78 -7.29 2.37
C PRO A 66 7.56 -7.03 1.08
N THR A 67 8.04 -5.79 0.91
CA THR A 67 9.02 -5.42 -0.12
C THR A 67 10.39 -5.28 0.54
N GLY A 68 11.29 -6.25 0.32
CA GLY A 68 12.60 -6.28 0.97
C GLY A 68 12.57 -6.88 2.39
N ASP A 69 13.31 -6.28 3.33
CA ASP A 69 13.46 -6.78 4.71
C ASP A 69 12.30 -6.38 5.66
N GLU A 70 11.26 -5.70 5.16
CA GLU A 70 10.10 -5.33 5.97
C GLU A 70 9.19 -6.55 6.27
N GLY A 71 8.40 -6.50 7.34
CA GLY A 71 7.37 -7.50 7.61
C GLY A 71 6.10 -7.25 6.78
N TRP A 72 5.18 -8.22 6.75
CA TRP A 72 3.84 -8.02 6.20
C TRP A 72 3.19 -6.84 6.89
N TRP A 73 2.53 -5.97 6.13
CA TRP A 73 2.02 -4.73 6.72
C TRP A 73 0.61 -4.38 6.27
N TYR A 74 -0.04 -3.53 7.06
CA TYR A 74 -1.36 -2.98 6.76
C TYR A 74 -1.43 -1.57 7.33
N GLU A 75 -1.95 -0.61 6.59
CA GLU A 75 -2.08 0.76 7.06
C GLU A 75 -3.54 1.22 7.01
N ALA A 76 -3.96 1.93 8.05
CA ALA A 76 -5.27 2.56 8.09
C ALA A 76 -5.16 4.00 8.61
N ALA A 77 -6.02 4.88 8.07
CA ALA A 77 -6.18 6.22 8.60
C ALA A 77 -6.73 6.18 10.04
N ARG A 78 -6.39 7.17 10.86
CA ARG A 78 -6.82 7.25 12.25
C ARG A 78 -8.22 7.87 12.42
N THR A 79 -9.17 7.51 11.55
CA THR A 79 -10.58 7.88 11.74
C THR A 79 -11.29 6.84 12.61
N PRO A 80 -12.38 7.19 13.33
CA PRO A 80 -13.09 6.25 14.18
C PRO A 80 -13.50 4.95 13.47
N GLU A 81 -14.02 5.07 12.24
CA GLU A 81 -14.49 3.95 11.42
C GLU A 81 -13.33 3.06 10.95
N GLN A 82 -12.19 3.66 10.64
CA GLN A 82 -10.99 2.95 10.20
C GLN A 82 -10.28 2.27 11.37
N VAL A 83 -10.24 2.91 12.54
CA VAL A 83 -9.70 2.32 13.77
C VAL A 83 -10.55 1.13 14.24
N GLU A 84 -11.88 1.20 14.08
CA GLU A 84 -12.76 0.07 14.35
C GLU A 84 -12.46 -1.12 13.43
N ARG A 85 -12.43 -0.90 12.11
CA ARG A 85 -12.08 -1.94 11.13
C ARG A 85 -10.68 -2.50 11.36
N LEU A 86 -9.70 -1.65 11.61
CA LEU A 86 -8.33 -2.05 11.93
C LEU A 86 -8.29 -2.95 13.16
N SER A 87 -9.02 -2.60 14.21
CA SER A 87 -9.00 -3.36 15.47
C SER A 87 -9.60 -4.76 15.29
N VAL A 88 -10.67 -4.87 14.49
CA VAL A 88 -11.24 -6.18 14.10
C VAL A 88 -10.25 -6.97 13.25
N PHE A 89 -9.62 -6.34 12.26
CA PHE A 89 -8.63 -6.97 11.38
C PHE A 89 -7.40 -7.50 12.13
N VAL A 90 -6.81 -6.69 13.01
CA VAL A 90 -5.65 -7.07 13.83
C VAL A 90 -6.01 -8.21 14.77
N THR A 91 -7.20 -8.15 15.39
CA THR A 91 -7.67 -9.18 16.32
C THR A 91 -7.96 -10.50 15.59
N ARG A 92 -8.54 -10.43 14.39
CA ARG A 92 -8.72 -11.61 13.52
C ARG A 92 -7.38 -12.20 13.12
N THR A 93 -6.41 -11.37 12.72
CA THR A 93 -5.06 -11.85 12.39
C THR A 93 -4.39 -12.50 13.60
N ALA A 94 -4.55 -11.92 14.80
CA ALA A 94 -4.01 -12.49 16.03
C ALA A 94 -4.61 -13.87 16.32
N ALA A 95 -5.92 -14.06 16.12
CA ALA A 95 -6.58 -15.35 16.26
C ALA A 95 -6.06 -16.41 15.28
N GLU A 96 -5.80 -16.01 14.04
CA GLU A 96 -5.45 -16.92 12.95
C GLU A 96 -3.95 -17.24 12.90
N VAL A 97 -3.09 -16.32 13.35
CA VAL A 97 -1.63 -16.37 13.12
C VAL A 97 -0.84 -16.44 14.43
N LEU A 98 -1.33 -15.81 15.51
CA LEU A 98 -0.61 -15.76 16.78
C LEU A 98 -1.05 -16.86 17.75
N THR A 99 -2.36 -17.00 17.99
CA THR A 99 -2.91 -17.94 18.98
C THR A 99 -4.42 -18.14 18.81
N ASP A 100 -4.92 -19.35 19.00
CA ASP A 100 -6.36 -19.63 19.09
C ASP A 100 -6.97 -19.24 20.45
N GLU A 101 -6.13 -19.07 21.48
CA GLU A 101 -6.55 -18.71 22.83
C GLU A 101 -6.47 -17.18 23.07
N PRO A 102 -7.61 -16.48 23.25
CA PRO A 102 -7.61 -15.02 23.42
C PRO A 102 -6.96 -14.58 24.74
N GLY A 103 -6.99 -15.41 25.79
CA GLY A 103 -6.34 -15.14 27.07
C GLY A 103 -4.81 -15.15 27.03
N ALA A 104 -4.22 -15.73 25.99
CA ALA A 104 -2.77 -15.76 25.78
C ALA A 104 -2.22 -14.48 25.12
N LEU A 105 -3.10 -13.61 24.61
CA LEU A 105 -2.69 -12.34 24.01
C LEU A 105 -2.37 -11.30 25.07
N SER A 106 -1.17 -10.75 24.96
CA SER A 106 -0.75 -9.56 25.67
C SER A 106 -0.68 -8.38 24.72
N CYS A 107 -1.27 -7.25 25.12
CA CYS A 107 -1.11 -5.97 24.42
C CYS A 107 -0.25 -5.06 25.31
N ARG A 108 0.91 -4.66 24.81
CA ARG A 108 1.83 -3.75 25.52
C ARG A 108 2.15 -2.53 24.69
N ALA A 109 2.16 -1.36 25.31
CA ALA A 109 2.77 -0.19 24.70
C ALA A 109 4.29 -0.33 24.74
N LEU A 110 4.91 -0.30 23.58
CA LEU A 110 6.36 -0.19 23.44
C LEU A 110 6.74 1.30 23.51
N PRO A 111 7.83 1.65 24.21
CA PRO A 111 8.41 2.97 24.02
C PRO A 111 8.72 3.14 22.52
N PRO A 112 8.47 4.32 21.92
CA PRO A 112 8.73 4.55 20.51
C PRO A 112 10.15 4.09 20.23
N ALA A 113 10.30 3.10 19.36
CA ALA A 113 11.59 2.53 19.09
C ALA A 113 12.50 3.65 18.56
N ALA A 114 13.44 4.11 19.39
CA ALA A 114 14.69 4.63 18.87
C ALA A 114 15.14 3.59 17.85
N ARG A 115 15.32 4.03 16.60
CA ARG A 115 15.75 3.23 15.44
C ARG A 115 16.65 2.09 15.91
N PRO A 116 16.54 0.87 15.35
CA PRO A 116 17.59 -0.11 15.54
C PRO A 116 18.88 0.55 15.05
N GLY A 117 19.71 1.03 15.98
CA GLY A 117 21.10 1.31 15.67
C GLY A 117 21.69 0.01 15.14
N PRO A 118 22.64 0.07 14.18
CA PRO A 118 23.34 -1.13 13.76
C PRO A 118 23.82 -1.83 15.02
N ALA A 119 23.57 -3.13 15.09
CA ALA A 119 23.83 -4.00 16.22
C ALA A 119 25.01 -3.46 17.05
N ALA A 120 24.74 -3.08 18.31
CA ALA A 120 25.79 -2.94 19.29
C ALA A 120 26.42 -4.31 19.44
N SER A 121 27.40 -4.57 18.57
CA SER A 121 28.32 -5.69 18.67
C SER A 121 28.85 -5.64 20.09
N LEU A 122 28.64 -6.73 20.84
CA LEU A 122 29.20 -6.89 22.17
C LEU A 122 30.67 -6.46 22.11
N ALA A 123 30.98 -5.36 22.80
CA ALA A 123 32.34 -4.91 23.01
C ALA A 123 33.06 -5.97 23.84
N ALA A 124 33.88 -6.79 23.18
CA ALA A 124 34.99 -7.49 23.79
C ALA A 124 36.17 -6.51 23.96
N PRO A 125 36.98 -6.64 25.02
CA PRO A 125 38.01 -5.66 25.37
C PRO A 125 39.22 -5.64 24.41
N PRO A 126 39.99 -4.53 24.35
CA PRO A 126 41.06 -4.34 23.38
C PRO A 126 42.36 -5.05 23.79
N GLY A 127 42.97 -5.75 22.84
CA GLY A 127 44.37 -6.16 22.88
C GLY A 127 45.21 -5.29 21.93
N PRO A 128 46.45 -4.89 22.29
CA PRO A 128 47.25 -3.97 21.48
C PRO A 128 48.22 -4.70 20.53
N GLY A 129 48.55 -4.01 19.43
CA GLY A 129 49.72 -4.27 18.58
C GLY A 129 49.41 -5.13 17.36
N ALA A 130 49.90 -4.86 16.17
CA ALA A 130 50.82 -3.83 15.70
C ALA A 130 50.66 -3.72 14.18
N SER A 131 50.83 -2.51 13.64
CA SER A 131 51.24 -2.30 12.24
C SER A 131 52.74 -2.63 12.11
N PRO A 132 53.32 -2.92 10.92
CA PRO A 132 53.39 -1.91 9.87
C PRO A 132 53.37 -2.38 8.39
N ALA A 133 52.89 -1.44 7.56
CA ALA A 133 53.41 -0.96 6.27
C ALA A 133 54.11 -1.90 5.26
N ALA A 134 53.61 -1.88 4.01
CA ALA A 134 54.43 -1.59 2.82
C ALA A 134 53.55 -1.24 1.59
N ARG A 135 53.74 -0.03 1.05
CA ARG A 135 53.60 0.36 -0.37
C ARG A 135 55.03 0.34 -0.99
N PRO A 136 55.30 0.49 -2.31
CA PRO A 136 54.47 1.02 -3.42
C PRO A 136 54.57 0.25 -4.78
N GLY A 137 53.65 0.46 -5.73
CA GLY A 137 53.98 1.17 -6.99
C GLY A 137 53.61 0.36 -8.27
N PRO A 138 53.64 0.96 -9.49
CA PRO A 138 52.43 1.33 -10.26
C PRO A 138 52.37 0.84 -11.73
N GLY A 139 51.25 1.13 -12.43
CA GLY A 139 51.12 1.12 -13.91
C GLY A 139 49.96 0.23 -14.44
N VAL A 140 49.23 0.47 -15.54
CA VAL A 140 49.18 1.48 -16.62
C VAL A 140 47.78 1.36 -17.29
N LEU A 141 47.37 2.42 -17.99
CA LEU A 141 46.19 2.64 -18.85
C LEU A 141 45.95 1.63 -20.01
N SER A 142 44.69 1.48 -20.45
CA SER A 142 44.17 1.39 -21.86
C SER A 142 42.77 0.76 -21.84
N ILE A 143 41.64 1.44 -22.12
CA ILE A 143 41.03 1.83 -23.42
C ILE A 143 41.16 0.76 -24.50
N ASP A 144 40.06 0.09 -24.86
CA ASP A 144 39.62 -0.02 -26.27
C ASP A 144 38.13 -0.40 -26.40
N ARG A 145 37.47 0.25 -27.35
CA ARG A 145 36.08 0.08 -27.81
C ARG A 145 36.18 -0.51 -29.22
N PRO A 146 35.27 -1.42 -29.62
CA PRO A 146 34.49 -1.11 -30.82
C PRO A 146 33.01 -1.48 -30.72
N ALA A 147 32.19 -0.67 -31.38
CA ALA A 147 30.83 -0.97 -31.84
C ALA A 147 30.88 -1.19 -33.38
N PRO A 148 29.78 -1.36 -34.14
CA PRO A 148 28.43 -1.89 -33.86
C PRO A 148 28.03 -3.00 -34.85
N VAL A 149 26.92 -3.70 -34.63
CA VAL A 149 26.13 -4.32 -35.72
C VAL A 149 24.65 -4.05 -35.47
N GLU A 150 24.02 -3.44 -36.48
CA GLU A 150 22.61 -3.07 -36.56
C GLU A 150 21.66 -4.26 -36.40
N ALA A 151 20.68 -4.11 -35.51
CA ALA A 151 19.42 -4.82 -35.57
C ALA A 151 18.29 -3.82 -35.30
N ILE A 152 17.60 -3.52 -36.40
CA ILE A 152 16.31 -2.84 -36.60
C ILE A 152 15.48 -2.69 -35.32
N GLN A 153 15.31 -1.43 -34.90
CA GLN A 153 14.48 -1.00 -33.78
C GLN A 153 13.01 -0.99 -34.23
N VAL A 154 12.18 -1.83 -33.61
CA VAL A 154 10.75 -1.53 -33.48
C VAL A 154 10.65 -0.55 -32.32
N GLU A 155 10.18 0.64 -32.63
CA GLU A 155 10.09 1.81 -31.76
C GLU A 155 9.10 1.55 -30.61
N ALA A 156 9.61 1.00 -29.51
CA ALA A 156 9.03 1.23 -28.19
C ALA A 156 9.46 2.64 -27.77
N ALA A 157 8.51 3.56 -27.80
CA ALA A 157 8.69 4.96 -27.45
C ALA A 157 9.40 5.12 -26.08
N PRO A 158 10.26 6.13 -25.94
CA PRO A 158 11.27 6.21 -24.89
C PRO A 158 10.67 6.46 -23.50
N ALA A 159 11.31 5.85 -22.51
CA ALA A 159 11.31 6.28 -21.12
C ALA A 159 11.76 7.77 -21.06
N GLY A 160 10.76 8.65 -21.07
CA GLY A 160 10.93 10.09 -21.15
C GLY A 160 9.59 10.80 -21.24
N ALA A 161 8.54 10.28 -20.60
CA ALA A 161 7.34 11.06 -20.35
C ALA A 161 7.61 11.93 -19.12
N ALA A 162 7.48 13.25 -19.29
CA ALA A 162 7.34 14.18 -18.18
C ALA A 162 6.31 13.65 -17.18
N PRO A 163 6.44 13.94 -15.88
CA PRO A 163 5.49 13.45 -14.89
C PRO A 163 4.08 13.90 -15.30
N VAL A 164 3.22 12.93 -15.63
CA VAL A 164 1.80 13.15 -15.89
C VAL A 164 1.15 13.38 -14.53
N GLU A 165 1.52 14.47 -13.86
CA GLU A 165 0.70 14.99 -12.77
C GLU A 165 -0.66 15.30 -13.37
N ALA A 166 -1.75 14.82 -12.77
CA ALA A 166 -3.07 15.31 -13.18
C ALA A 166 -3.04 16.83 -13.21
N GLU A 167 -3.41 17.39 -14.35
CA GLU A 167 -3.47 18.83 -14.55
C GLU A 167 -4.16 19.46 -13.32
N PRO A 168 -3.57 20.50 -12.70
CA PRO A 168 -4.04 21.05 -11.43
C PRO A 168 -5.52 21.45 -11.45
N ALA A 169 -6.08 21.73 -12.63
CA ALA A 169 -7.50 21.97 -12.86
C ALA A 169 -8.38 20.73 -12.58
N VAL A 170 -8.00 19.54 -13.07
CA VAL A 170 -8.72 18.27 -12.84
C VAL A 170 -8.73 17.94 -11.35
N VAL A 171 -7.58 18.07 -10.70
CA VAL A 171 -7.40 17.83 -9.26
C VAL A 171 -8.33 18.75 -8.43
N ALA A 172 -8.46 20.02 -8.83
CA ALA A 172 -9.38 20.97 -8.20
C ALA A 172 -10.85 20.63 -8.48
N GLN A 173 -11.20 20.21 -9.70
CA GLN A 173 -12.55 19.79 -10.06
C GLN A 173 -13.00 18.57 -9.25
N LEU A 174 -12.15 17.55 -9.12
CA LEU A 174 -12.41 16.35 -8.31
C LEU A 174 -12.64 16.71 -6.84
N ALA A 175 -11.79 17.56 -6.24
CA ALA A 175 -11.99 18.02 -4.87
C ALA A 175 -13.28 18.83 -4.69
N ALA A 176 -13.63 19.68 -5.67
CA ALA A 176 -14.85 20.46 -5.63
C ALA A 176 -16.09 19.55 -5.75
N ALA A 177 -16.04 18.51 -6.58
CA ALA A 177 -17.12 17.53 -6.72
C ALA A 177 -17.29 16.71 -5.42
N VAL A 178 -16.20 16.28 -4.78
CA VAL A 178 -16.25 15.64 -3.45
C VAL A 178 -16.90 16.56 -2.42
N GLY A 179 -16.49 17.84 -2.37
CA GLY A 179 -17.06 18.84 -1.47
C GLY A 179 -18.56 19.06 -1.66
N ARG A 180 -19.06 18.95 -2.90
CA ARG A 180 -20.48 19.04 -3.24
C ARG A 180 -21.23 17.71 -3.17
N ARG A 181 -20.55 16.59 -2.90
CA ARG A 181 -21.09 15.22 -3.01
C ARG A 181 -21.71 14.94 -4.38
N ASP A 182 -21.08 15.47 -5.41
CA ASP A 182 -21.50 15.44 -6.80
C ASP A 182 -20.80 14.29 -7.53
N LEU A 183 -21.29 13.06 -7.35
CA LEU A 183 -20.72 11.88 -8.00
C LEU A 183 -20.74 11.95 -9.54
N PRO A 184 -21.83 12.39 -10.20
CA PRO A 184 -21.84 12.56 -11.64
C PRO A 184 -20.77 13.57 -12.11
N GLY A 185 -20.68 14.73 -11.47
CA GLY A 185 -19.64 15.72 -11.77
C GLY A 185 -18.22 15.23 -11.48
N TYR A 186 -18.06 14.38 -10.46
CA TYR A 186 -16.78 13.72 -10.17
C TYR A 186 -16.37 12.78 -11.31
N LEU A 187 -17.27 11.91 -11.77
CA LEU A 187 -16.99 10.99 -12.87
C LEU A 187 -16.80 11.73 -14.20
N GLY A 188 -17.54 12.80 -14.46
CA GLY A 188 -17.35 13.65 -15.63
C GLY A 188 -15.96 14.31 -15.65
N ALA A 189 -15.51 14.83 -14.50
CA ALA A 189 -14.16 15.39 -14.37
C ALA A 189 -13.07 14.32 -14.52
N LEU A 190 -13.31 13.11 -13.97
CA LEU A 190 -12.38 12.00 -14.07
C LEU A 190 -12.27 11.46 -15.50
N ALA A 191 -13.38 11.36 -16.23
CA ALA A 191 -13.41 10.90 -17.63
C ALA A 191 -12.54 11.78 -18.55
N GLY A 192 -12.41 13.08 -18.25
CA GLY A 192 -11.53 14.00 -18.97
C GLY A 192 -10.05 13.95 -18.58
N ALA A 193 -9.68 13.08 -17.63
CA ALA A 193 -8.32 12.97 -17.12
C ALA A 193 -7.57 11.77 -17.70
N THR A 194 -6.25 11.86 -17.74
CA THR A 194 -5.39 10.66 -17.84
C THR A 194 -5.25 10.05 -16.45
N VAL A 195 -5.47 8.74 -16.34
CA VAL A 195 -5.34 7.98 -15.10
C VAL A 195 -4.23 6.95 -15.24
N CYS A 196 -3.56 6.67 -14.12
CA CYS A 196 -2.59 5.59 -13.99
C CYS A 196 -3.28 4.39 -13.36
N VAL A 197 -3.15 3.21 -13.96
CA VAL A 197 -3.75 1.98 -13.47
C VAL A 197 -2.66 0.94 -13.27
N PRO A 198 -2.47 0.41 -12.04
CA PRO A 198 -1.40 -0.52 -11.74
C PRO A 198 -1.66 -1.90 -12.36
N LEU A 199 -0.57 -2.54 -12.75
CA LEU A 199 -0.54 -3.88 -13.33
C LEU A 199 0.11 -4.86 -12.34
N ALA A 200 -0.42 -6.08 -12.27
CA ALA A 200 0.10 -7.18 -11.46
C ALA A 200 1.36 -7.82 -12.06
N GLY A 201 1.74 -7.43 -13.27
CA GLY A 201 2.93 -7.88 -14.00
C GLY A 201 3.15 -7.06 -15.26
N GLU A 202 4.21 -7.35 -16.00
CA GLU A 202 4.45 -6.69 -17.28
C GLU A 202 3.41 -7.15 -18.33
N PRO A 203 2.85 -6.23 -19.12
CA PRO A 203 1.94 -6.59 -20.19
C PRO A 203 2.70 -7.33 -21.29
N THR A 204 2.14 -8.45 -21.74
CA THR A 204 2.64 -9.18 -22.91
C THR A 204 1.78 -8.84 -24.11
N PRO A 205 2.34 -8.68 -25.32
CA PRO A 205 1.59 -8.20 -26.50
C PRO A 205 0.40 -9.09 -26.92
N ASP A 206 0.39 -10.35 -26.50
CA ASP A 206 -0.66 -11.33 -26.83
C ASP A 206 -1.68 -11.57 -25.69
N ALA A 207 -1.59 -10.86 -24.56
CA ALA A 207 -2.47 -11.05 -23.41
C ALA A 207 -3.10 -9.73 -22.95
N ASP A 208 -4.32 -9.81 -22.40
CA ASP A 208 -4.97 -8.69 -21.73
C ASP A 208 -4.08 -8.13 -20.62
N PHE A 209 -4.23 -6.83 -20.35
CA PHE A 209 -3.51 -6.18 -19.26
C PHE A 209 -3.74 -6.94 -17.95
N PRO A 210 -2.68 -7.32 -17.22
CA PRO A 210 -2.82 -8.00 -15.95
C PRO A 210 -3.21 -6.96 -14.89
N TRP A 211 -4.45 -6.48 -14.91
CA TRP A 211 -4.93 -5.44 -14.01
C TRP A 211 -4.75 -5.84 -12.54
N THR A 212 -4.25 -4.91 -11.73
CA THR A 212 -4.30 -5.10 -10.28
C THR A 212 -5.71 -4.80 -9.79
N VAL A 213 -6.33 -5.75 -9.08
CA VAL A 213 -7.67 -5.59 -8.50
C VAL A 213 -7.56 -5.61 -6.98
N VAL A 214 -8.28 -4.70 -6.32
CA VAL A 214 -8.35 -4.61 -4.86
C VAL A 214 -9.75 -4.95 -4.36
N GLY A 215 -9.88 -5.42 -3.12
CA GLY A 215 -11.19 -5.67 -2.52
C GLY A 215 -11.74 -4.44 -1.82
N ASP A 216 -13.05 -4.21 -1.93
CA ASP A 216 -13.76 -3.27 -1.06
C ASP A 216 -13.93 -3.84 0.37
N ALA A 217 -14.67 -3.14 1.24
CA ALA A 217 -14.90 -3.59 2.62
C ALA A 217 -15.66 -4.93 2.72
N THR A 218 -16.35 -5.34 1.66
CA THR A 218 -17.08 -6.61 1.53
C THR A 218 -16.29 -7.68 0.77
N GLY A 219 -15.12 -7.32 0.23
CA GLY A 219 -14.31 -8.16 -0.65
C GLY A 219 -14.74 -8.12 -2.12
N ALA A 220 -15.65 -7.22 -2.51
CA ALA A 220 -16.03 -7.04 -3.91
C ALA A 220 -14.86 -6.43 -4.70
N PRO A 221 -14.62 -6.88 -5.94
CA PRO A 221 -13.48 -6.44 -6.73
C PRO A 221 -13.64 -4.97 -7.17
N LEU A 222 -12.60 -4.18 -6.99
CA LEU A 222 -12.48 -2.80 -7.45
C LEU A 222 -11.19 -2.66 -8.25
N LEU A 223 -11.25 -1.97 -9.39
CA LEU A 223 -10.09 -1.51 -10.14
C LEU A 223 -9.60 -0.19 -9.52
N PRO A 224 -8.39 -0.15 -8.91
CA PRO A 224 -7.80 1.09 -8.44
C PRO A 224 -7.28 1.90 -9.62
N VAL A 225 -7.68 3.17 -9.70
CA VAL A 225 -7.17 4.14 -10.66
C VAL A 225 -6.60 5.33 -9.92
N PHE A 226 -5.51 5.88 -10.42
CA PHE A 226 -4.81 6.98 -9.80
C PHE A 226 -4.78 8.19 -10.72
N THR A 227 -5.06 9.37 -10.18
CA THR A 227 -5.00 10.61 -10.94
C THR A 227 -3.57 11.08 -11.18
N SER A 228 -2.58 10.47 -10.52
CA SER A 228 -1.16 10.78 -10.78
C SER A 228 -0.26 9.58 -10.47
N PRO A 229 0.93 9.51 -11.09
CA PRO A 229 1.96 8.54 -10.73
C PRO A 229 2.38 8.66 -9.26
N GLY A 230 2.37 9.88 -8.69
CA GLY A 230 2.68 10.10 -7.28
C GLY A 230 1.64 9.50 -6.34
N ALA A 231 0.35 9.59 -6.69
CA ALA A 231 -0.72 8.94 -5.93
C ALA A 231 -0.65 7.41 -6.05
N LEU A 232 -0.31 6.90 -7.24
CA LEU A 232 -0.04 5.48 -7.47
C LEU A 232 1.12 5.01 -6.59
N ALA A 233 2.28 5.66 -6.68
CA ALA A 233 3.48 5.29 -5.91
C ALA A 233 3.24 5.40 -4.40
N ALA A 234 2.45 6.38 -3.95
CA ALA A 234 2.07 6.48 -2.53
C ALA A 234 1.20 5.30 -2.07
N PHE A 235 0.41 4.69 -2.96
CA PHE A 235 -0.45 3.56 -2.65
C PHE A 235 0.25 2.20 -2.84
N THR A 236 0.98 2.02 -3.94
CA THR A 236 1.59 0.75 -4.34
C THR A 236 3.06 0.62 -3.95
N GLY A 237 3.72 1.72 -3.61
CA GLY A 237 5.18 1.83 -3.57
C GLY A 237 5.78 2.13 -4.95
N ASP A 238 7.07 2.45 -4.99
CA ASP A 238 7.82 2.72 -6.22
C ASP A 238 8.04 1.45 -7.05
N GLY A 239 8.12 1.60 -8.37
CA GLY A 239 8.52 0.52 -9.29
C GLY A 239 7.41 -0.46 -9.66
N VAL A 240 6.15 -0.19 -9.30
CA VAL A 240 5.01 -0.98 -9.78
C VAL A 240 4.72 -0.62 -11.24
N PRO A 241 4.63 -1.60 -12.15
CA PRO A 241 4.25 -1.33 -13.53
C PRO A 241 2.83 -0.78 -13.58
N PHE A 242 2.62 0.25 -14.39
CA PHE A 242 1.32 0.84 -14.59
C PHE A 242 1.15 1.27 -16.04
N VAL A 243 -0.09 1.39 -16.47
CA VAL A 243 -0.44 2.03 -17.74
C VAL A 243 -1.09 3.37 -17.45
N ALA A 244 -0.71 4.39 -18.22
CA ALA A 244 -1.37 5.69 -18.23
C ALA A 244 -2.26 5.78 -19.46
N LEU A 245 -3.56 5.99 -19.27
CA LEU A 245 -4.55 6.04 -20.34
C LEU A 245 -5.64 7.08 -20.05
N PRO A 246 -6.30 7.61 -21.08
CA PRO A 246 -7.49 8.43 -20.89
C PRO A 246 -8.56 7.64 -20.13
N CYS A 247 -9.10 8.22 -19.06
CA CYS A 247 -10.09 7.53 -18.24
C CYS A 247 -11.40 7.29 -18.99
N ALA A 248 -11.73 8.12 -19.99
CA ALA A 248 -12.84 7.88 -20.89
C ALA A 248 -12.71 6.54 -21.64
N GLU A 249 -11.53 6.24 -22.19
CA GLU A 249 -11.28 4.98 -22.90
C GLU A 249 -11.43 3.79 -21.94
N LEU A 250 -10.91 3.92 -20.70
CA LEU A 250 -11.09 2.89 -19.67
C LEU A 250 -12.57 2.65 -19.33
N PHE A 251 -13.40 3.70 -19.30
CA PHE A 251 -14.83 3.56 -19.02
C PHE A 251 -15.61 2.96 -20.20
N GLU A 252 -15.20 3.22 -21.43
CA GLU A 252 -15.80 2.63 -22.63
C GLU A 252 -15.47 1.14 -22.75
N ASP A 253 -14.21 0.78 -22.51
CA ASP A 253 -13.70 -0.59 -22.56
C ASP A 253 -13.36 -1.11 -21.16
N TRP A 254 -14.37 -1.09 -20.28
CA TRP A 254 -14.19 -1.48 -18.89
C TRP A 254 -13.80 -2.96 -18.79
N PRO A 255 -12.66 -3.32 -18.15
CA PRO A 255 -12.07 -4.66 -18.26
C PRO A 255 -12.97 -5.82 -17.81
N ASP A 256 -13.75 -5.60 -16.75
CA ASP A 256 -14.69 -6.60 -16.24
C ASP A 256 -15.91 -5.89 -15.63
N PRO A 257 -17.13 -6.12 -16.15
CA PRO A 257 -18.33 -5.44 -15.68
C PRO A 257 -18.75 -5.79 -14.25
N SER A 258 -18.16 -6.83 -13.65
CA SER A 258 -18.35 -7.18 -12.23
C SER A 258 -17.48 -6.37 -11.28
N TRP A 259 -16.49 -5.63 -11.79
CA TRP A 259 -15.59 -4.82 -10.98
C TRP A 259 -16.12 -3.40 -10.78
N GLY A 260 -15.96 -2.89 -9.57
CA GLY A 260 -16.17 -1.48 -9.27
C GLY A 260 -14.92 -0.64 -9.52
N LEU A 261 -14.99 0.65 -9.17
CA LEU A 261 -13.93 1.63 -9.34
C LEU A 261 -13.45 2.13 -7.97
N ALA A 262 -12.14 2.23 -7.78
CA ALA A 262 -11.54 2.92 -6.64
C ALA A 262 -10.60 4.02 -7.15
N VAL A 263 -10.95 5.29 -6.94
CA VAL A 263 -10.15 6.45 -7.39
C VAL A 263 -9.28 6.94 -6.25
N ASP A 264 -7.98 7.06 -6.49
CA ASP A 264 -6.95 7.47 -5.53
C ASP A 264 -7.19 6.88 -4.11
N PRO A 265 -7.30 5.55 -3.96
CA PRO A 265 -7.52 4.93 -2.67
C PRO A 265 -6.45 5.36 -1.66
N GLY A 266 -6.88 5.67 -0.44
CA GLY A 266 -6.00 6.22 0.60
C GLY A 266 -5.81 7.75 0.55
N SER A 267 -6.32 8.44 -0.48
CA SER A 267 -6.29 9.90 -0.56
C SER A 267 -7.53 10.56 0.07
N PRO A 268 -7.48 11.85 0.45
CA PRO A 268 -8.67 12.60 0.90
C PRO A 268 -9.72 12.82 -0.19
N ARG A 269 -9.40 12.55 -1.47
CA ARG A 269 -10.33 12.64 -2.61
C ARG A 269 -10.81 11.26 -3.05
N ALA A 270 -10.53 10.23 -2.25
CA ALA A 270 -10.83 8.85 -2.61
C ALA A 270 -12.34 8.64 -2.79
N VAL A 271 -12.69 7.96 -3.87
CA VAL A 271 -14.06 7.52 -4.14
C VAL A 271 -14.02 6.04 -4.49
N ALA A 272 -14.88 5.25 -3.85
CA ALA A 272 -15.06 3.84 -4.17
C ALA A 272 -16.52 3.62 -4.62
N LEU A 273 -16.70 3.01 -5.77
CA LEU A 273 -17.99 2.69 -6.37
C LEU A 273 -18.04 1.19 -6.64
N ALA A 274 -19.03 0.50 -6.06
CA ALA A 274 -19.31 -0.88 -6.44
C ALA A 274 -19.79 -0.94 -7.90
N ALA A 275 -19.61 -2.09 -8.56
CA ALA A 275 -19.94 -2.27 -9.96
C ALA A 275 -21.35 -1.81 -10.38
N PRO A 276 -22.44 -2.11 -9.62
CA PRO A 276 -23.77 -1.64 -9.99
C PRO A 276 -23.91 -0.11 -9.95
N ALA A 277 -23.23 0.55 -9.02
CA ALA A 277 -23.25 2.01 -8.89
C ALA A 277 -22.43 2.67 -10.00
N LEU A 278 -21.28 2.09 -10.34
CA LEU A 278 -20.46 2.54 -11.47
C LEU A 278 -21.25 2.44 -12.78
N ALA A 279 -21.85 1.29 -13.07
CA ALA A 279 -22.63 1.08 -14.29
C ALA A 279 -23.80 2.08 -14.41
N ALA A 280 -24.54 2.31 -13.32
CA ALA A 280 -25.63 3.28 -13.29
C ALA A 280 -25.13 4.71 -13.58
N LEU A 281 -23.99 5.10 -13.00
CA LEU A 281 -23.43 6.43 -13.19
C LEU A 281 -22.80 6.62 -14.57
N LEU A 282 -22.16 5.60 -15.14
CA LEU A 282 -21.65 5.65 -16.51
C LEU A 282 -22.81 5.81 -17.50
N THR A 283 -23.89 5.06 -17.31
CA THR A 283 -25.12 5.20 -18.12
C THR A 283 -25.71 6.61 -17.99
N ALA A 284 -25.70 7.19 -16.79
CA ALA A 284 -26.24 8.54 -16.56
C ALA A 284 -25.32 9.67 -17.09
N ASN A 285 -24.03 9.41 -17.27
CA ASN A 285 -23.05 10.38 -17.77
C ASN A 285 -22.77 10.26 -19.27
N VAL A 286 -23.45 9.36 -19.99
CA VAL A 286 -23.37 9.32 -21.45
C VAL A 286 -23.78 10.71 -21.97
N PRO A 287 -22.90 11.42 -22.69
CA PRO A 287 -23.27 12.72 -23.25
C PRO A 287 -24.45 12.51 -24.20
N THR A 288 -25.59 13.12 -23.90
CA THR A 288 -26.64 13.34 -24.91
C THR A 288 -26.02 14.16 -26.04
N ALA A 289 -25.72 13.48 -27.16
CA ALA A 289 -25.24 14.08 -28.39
C ALA A 289 -26.21 15.13 -28.95
#